data_AF-A0A7J5DRH4-F1
#
_entry.id   AF-A0A7J5DRH4-F1
#
_cell.length_a   1.000
_cell.length_b   1.000
_cell.length_c   1.000
_cell.angle_alpha   90.00
_cell.angle_beta   90.00
_cell.angle_gamma   90.00
#
_symmetry.space_group_name_H-M   'P 1'
#
loop_
_entity.id
_entity.type
_entity.pdbx_description
1 polymer ?
#
loop_
_entity_poly.entity_id
_entity_poly.type
_entity_poly.pdbx_seq_one_letter_code
_entity_poly.pdbx_strand_id
1 'polypeptide(L)'
;MATKDQQRAELVEGLGLGLAALGVDRLPSGKLDIELPFSHAWRAWAHSGDYPSIRNASKPDNEFWIGVTKSERRNWTWVTWRQDGGDYEIDLRDRTPEEAAQLLSDRPLDEWVELAQAYRECLDEIVARRETEDRQPGNGNDS
;
A
#
# COMPACT_ATOMS: atom_id res chain seq x y z
N MET A 1 5.21 -22.42 8.42
CA MET A 1 4.16 -21.40 8.23
C MET A 1 4.76 -20.06 8.61
N ALA A 2 4.67 -19.06 7.74
CA ALA A 2 5.22 -17.73 8.02
C ALA A 2 4.51 -17.09 9.22
N THR A 3 5.26 -16.35 10.05
CA THR A 3 4.69 -15.59 11.17
C THR A 3 3.85 -14.42 10.65
N LYS A 4 3.01 -13.85 11.51
CA LYS A 4 2.22 -12.66 11.16
C LYS A 4 3.09 -11.48 10.75
N ASP A 5 4.23 -11.27 11.42
CA ASP A 5 5.16 -10.19 11.08
C ASP A 5 5.85 -10.44 9.73
N GLN A 6 6.15 -11.70 9.37
CA GLN A 6 6.67 -12.07 8.05
C GLN A 6 5.63 -11.83 6.95
N GLN A 7 4.39 -12.30 7.13
CA GLN A 7 3.29 -12.05 6.19
C GLN A 7 3.03 -10.54 6.02
N ARG A 8 3.08 -9.78 7.11
CA ARG A 8 2.94 -8.31 7.07
C ARG A 8 4.10 -7.65 6.31
N ALA A 9 5.32 -8.13 6.51
CA ALA A 9 6.49 -7.58 5.81
C ALA A 9 6.38 -7.81 4.31
N GLU A 10 6.16 -9.06 3.91
CA GLU A 10 6.00 -9.43 2.52
C GLU A 10 4.85 -8.66 1.84
N LEU A 11 3.72 -8.49 2.52
CA LEU A 11 2.57 -7.76 1.96
C LEU A 11 2.84 -6.27 1.74
N VAL A 12 3.56 -5.62 2.67
CA VAL A 12 3.94 -4.20 2.55
C VAL A 12 4.96 -4.00 1.45
N GLU A 13 5.96 -4.87 1.39
CA GLU A 13 6.98 -4.82 0.36
C GLU A 13 6.41 -5.16 -1.01
N GLY A 14 5.53 -6.16 -1.09
CA GLY A 14 4.87 -6.60 -2.31
C GLY A 14 3.92 -5.56 -2.87
N LEU A 15 3.11 -4.89 -2.04
CA LEU A 15 2.30 -3.78 -2.52
C LEU A 15 3.16 -2.61 -3.01
N GLY A 16 4.21 -2.24 -2.26
CA GLY A 16 5.15 -1.20 -2.69
C GLY A 16 5.83 -1.55 -4.01
N LEU A 17 6.25 -2.80 -4.17
CA LEU A 17 6.83 -3.34 -5.40
C LEU A 17 5.86 -3.21 -6.59
N GLY A 18 4.60 -3.62 -6.42
CA GLY A 18 3.58 -3.52 -7.46
C GLY A 18 3.29 -2.07 -7.84
N LEU A 19 3.27 -1.15 -6.87
CA LEU A 19 3.10 0.28 -7.12
C LEU A 19 4.27 0.85 -7.93
N ALA A 20 5.51 0.50 -7.57
CA ALA A 20 6.69 0.91 -8.32
C ALA A 20 6.68 0.37 -9.75
N ALA A 21 6.23 -0.88 -9.97
CA ALA A 21 6.05 -1.44 -11.30
C ALA A 21 4.98 -0.71 -12.14
N LEU A 22 3.99 -0.08 -11.49
CA LEU A 22 3.01 0.80 -12.14
C LEU A 22 3.52 2.24 -12.36
N GLY A 23 4.77 2.52 -12.00
CA GLY A 23 5.36 3.86 -12.07
C GLY A 23 4.90 4.80 -10.96
N VAL A 24 4.40 4.26 -9.84
CA VAL A 24 4.00 5.04 -8.66
C VAL A 24 5.12 4.98 -7.62
N ASP A 25 5.74 6.12 -7.35
CA ASP A 25 6.85 6.26 -6.41
C ASP A 25 6.48 7.07 -5.15
N ARG A 26 5.32 7.75 -5.13
CA ARG A 26 4.84 8.54 -3.99
C ARG A 26 3.34 8.37 -3.77
N LEU A 27 2.95 8.38 -2.50
CA LEU A 27 1.56 8.26 -2.05
C LEU A 27 1.30 9.14 -0.82
N PRO A 28 0.09 9.66 -0.59
CA PRO A 28 -0.25 10.36 0.64
C PRO A 28 0.01 9.50 1.89
N SER A 29 0.62 10.07 2.94
CA SER A 29 0.96 9.30 4.16
C SER A 29 -0.20 9.19 5.17
N GLY A 30 -1.38 9.69 4.82
CA GLY A 30 -2.54 9.70 5.70
C GLY A 30 -3.03 8.28 6.01
N LYS A 31 -3.33 8.00 7.28
CA LYS A 31 -3.78 6.65 7.70
C LYS A 31 -4.95 6.13 6.85
N LEU A 32 -5.95 6.97 6.60
CA LEU A 32 -7.11 6.60 5.78
C LEU A 32 -6.77 6.46 4.30
N ASP A 33 -5.77 7.19 3.81
CA ASP A 33 -5.25 7.07 2.43
C ASP A 33 -4.51 5.76 2.20
N ILE A 34 -4.04 5.13 3.28
CA ILE A 34 -3.40 3.82 3.22
C ILE A 34 -4.40 2.69 3.50
N GLU A 35 -5.19 2.80 4.57
CA GLU A 35 -6.07 1.71 5.01
C GLU A 35 -7.25 1.49 4.05
N LEU A 36 -7.88 2.54 3.53
CA LEU A 36 -9.08 2.38 2.71
C LEU A 36 -8.80 1.72 1.35
N PRO A 37 -7.81 2.18 0.55
CA PRO A 37 -7.51 1.52 -0.72
C PRO A 37 -6.94 0.12 -0.52
N PHE A 38 -6.14 -0.10 0.53
CA PHE A 38 -5.69 -1.45 0.88
C PHE A 38 -6.88 -2.36 1.22
N SER A 39 -7.82 -1.91 2.03
CA SER A 39 -9.01 -2.68 2.40
C SER A 39 -9.86 -3.05 1.17
N HIS A 40 -9.96 -2.14 0.20
CA HIS A 40 -10.62 -2.38 -1.09
C HIS A 40 -9.88 -3.46 -1.90
N ALA A 41 -8.60 -3.22 -2.19
CA ALA A 41 -7.76 -4.13 -2.98
C ALA A 41 -7.66 -5.52 -2.35
N TRP A 42 -7.45 -5.59 -1.03
CA TRP A 42 -7.31 -6.82 -0.27
C TRP A 42 -8.52 -7.76 -0.40
N ARG A 43 -9.74 -7.21 -0.44
CA ARG A 43 -10.97 -8.00 -0.59
C ARG A 43 -11.13 -8.56 -1.99
N ALA A 44 -10.67 -7.82 -3.00
CA ALA A 44 -10.77 -8.22 -4.40
C ALA A 44 -9.64 -9.16 -4.82
N TRP A 45 -8.49 -9.11 -4.15
CA TRP A 45 -7.31 -9.86 -4.54
C TRP A 45 -7.44 -11.36 -4.28
N ALA A 46 -7.27 -12.16 -5.34
CA ALA A 46 -7.43 -13.61 -5.33
C ALA A 46 -6.49 -14.32 -4.35
N HIS A 47 -5.30 -13.73 -4.12
CA HIS A 47 -4.23 -14.32 -3.31
C HIS A 47 -4.27 -13.91 -1.84
N SER A 48 -5.30 -13.18 -1.40
CA SER A 48 -5.48 -12.83 0.02
C SER A 48 -5.53 -14.06 0.94
N GLY A 49 -5.91 -15.22 0.41
CA GLY A 49 -5.91 -16.51 1.10
C GLY A 49 -4.52 -17.01 1.53
N ASP A 50 -3.45 -16.55 0.86
CA ASP A 50 -2.08 -16.97 1.13
C ASP A 50 -1.49 -16.33 2.40
N TYR A 51 -2.17 -15.31 2.95
CA TYR A 51 -1.77 -14.60 4.16
C TYR A 51 -2.80 -14.79 5.29
N PRO A 52 -2.99 -16.03 5.79
CA PRO A 52 -4.05 -16.34 6.74
C PRO A 52 -3.92 -15.59 8.07
N SER A 53 -2.71 -15.21 8.49
CA SER A 53 -2.49 -14.47 9.75
C SER A 53 -2.87 -12.99 9.63
N ILE A 54 -2.92 -12.46 8.41
CA ILE A 54 -3.42 -11.11 8.11
C ILE A 54 -4.92 -11.18 7.81
N ARG A 55 -5.32 -12.09 6.92
CA ARG A 55 -6.72 -12.29 6.51
C ARG A 55 -7.66 -12.53 7.70
N ASN A 56 -7.22 -13.33 8.67
CA ASN A 56 -8.03 -13.69 9.84
C ASN A 56 -7.83 -12.72 11.03
N ALA A 57 -7.05 -11.64 10.86
CA ALA A 57 -6.96 -10.60 11.88
C ALA A 57 -8.31 -9.86 11.99
N SER A 58 -8.59 -9.29 13.17
CA SER A 58 -9.82 -8.51 13.39
C SER A 58 -9.88 -7.24 12.52
N LYS A 59 -8.71 -6.71 12.14
CA LYS A 59 -8.54 -5.52 11.29
C LYS A 59 -7.34 -5.69 10.35
N PRO A 60 -7.51 -6.36 9.20
CA PRO A 60 -6.41 -6.61 8.24
C PRO A 60 -5.76 -5.33 7.70
N ASP A 61 -6.55 -4.29 7.49
CA ASP A 61 -6.13 -2.94 7.14
C ASP A 61 -5.20 -2.31 8.18
N ASN A 62 -5.55 -2.44 9.47
CA ASN A 62 -4.69 -1.95 10.54
C ASN A 62 -3.37 -2.75 10.64
N GLU A 63 -3.37 -4.04 10.28
CA GLU A 63 -2.13 -4.80 10.17
C GLU A 63 -1.22 -4.27 9.07
N PHE A 64 -1.80 -3.91 7.92
CA PHE A 64 -1.06 -3.30 6.82
C PHE A 64 -0.48 -1.94 7.22
N TRP A 65 -1.29 -1.06 7.83
CA TRP A 65 -0.84 0.25 8.34
C TRP A 65 0.32 0.13 9.34
N ILE A 66 0.23 -0.82 10.29
CA ILE A 66 1.34 -1.11 11.23
C ILE A 66 2.61 -1.53 10.47
N GLY A 67 2.45 -2.21 9.33
CA GLY A 67 3.56 -2.66 8.51
C GLY A 67 4.22 -1.51 7.76
N VAL A 68 3.43 -0.63 7.13
CA VAL A 68 3.90 0.59 6.44
C VAL A 68 4.68 1.48 7.42
N THR A 69 4.10 1.81 8.57
CA THR A 69 4.74 2.67 9.60
C THR A 69 6.02 2.11 10.22
N LYS A 70 6.26 0.80 10.05
CA LYS A 70 7.49 0.13 10.51
C LYS A 70 8.47 -0.15 9.37
N SER A 71 8.09 0.11 8.12
CA SER A 71 8.82 -0.32 6.93
C SER A 71 10.26 0.20 6.91
N GLU A 72 10.46 1.50 7.11
CA GLU A 72 11.80 2.12 7.15
C GLU A 72 12.75 1.52 8.19
N ARG A 73 12.22 1.03 9.31
CA ARG A 73 13.02 0.53 10.44
C ARG A 73 13.48 -0.90 10.25
N ARG A 74 13.05 -1.57 9.17
CA ARG A 74 13.44 -2.96 8.90
C ARG A 74 14.75 -2.97 8.13
N ASN A 75 15.75 -3.65 8.71
CA ASN A 75 17.08 -3.76 8.11
C ASN A 75 17.12 -4.65 6.85
N TRP A 76 16.20 -5.61 6.75
CA TRP A 76 16.17 -6.63 5.70
C TRP A 76 14.91 -6.51 4.84
N THR A 77 14.77 -5.38 4.14
CA THR A 77 13.69 -5.15 3.19
C THR A 77 14.26 -4.79 1.82
N TRP A 78 13.54 -5.18 0.78
CA TRP A 78 13.84 -4.87 -0.61
C TRP A 78 13.07 -3.65 -1.08
N VAL A 79 11.93 -3.38 -0.45
CA VAL A 79 11.11 -2.20 -0.68
C VAL A 79 10.85 -1.49 0.64
N THR A 80 11.03 -0.19 0.68
CA THR A 80 10.72 0.62 1.86
C THR A 80 9.72 1.72 1.54
N TRP A 81 8.81 1.95 2.49
CA TRP A 81 7.89 3.08 2.46
C TRP A 81 8.49 4.18 3.34
N ARG A 82 9.16 5.15 2.72
CA ARG A 82 9.88 6.23 3.40
C ARG A 82 9.00 7.45 3.58
N GLN A 83 8.85 7.94 4.80
CA GLN A 83 8.08 9.16 5.04
C GLN A 83 8.91 10.38 4.60
N ASP A 84 8.39 11.12 3.63
CA ASP A 84 9.00 12.36 3.10
C ASP A 84 7.91 13.41 2.83
N GLY A 85 8.05 14.60 3.44
CA GLY A 85 7.22 15.75 3.08
C GLY A 85 5.70 15.61 3.31
N GLY A 86 5.22 14.63 4.06
CA GLY A 86 3.79 14.33 4.21
C GLY A 86 3.27 13.19 3.33
N ASP A 87 4.16 12.61 2.54
CA ASP A 87 3.93 11.46 1.68
C ASP A 87 4.77 10.25 2.14
N TYR A 88 4.41 9.07 1.65
CA TYR A 88 5.30 7.92 1.58
C TYR A 88 5.92 7.84 0.19
N GLU A 89 7.24 7.81 0.15
CA GLU A 89 8.04 7.46 -1.03
C GLU A 89 8.31 5.96 -1.04
N ILE A 90 8.14 5.32 -2.18
CA ILE A 90 8.45 3.91 -2.40
C ILE A 90 9.89 3.81 -2.92
N ASP A 91 10.77 3.27 -2.09
CA ASP A 91 12.19 3.12 -2.38
C ASP A 91 12.55 1.64 -2.62
N LEU A 92 13.03 1.33 -3.84
CA LEU A 92 13.51 0.00 -4.27
C LEU A 92 15.01 -0.22 -4.01
N ARG A 93 15.69 0.72 -3.35
CA ARG A 93 17.12 0.66 -3.01
C ARG A 93 18.00 0.38 -4.24
N ASP A 94 17.84 1.21 -5.27
CA ASP A 94 18.56 1.16 -6.56
C ASP A 94 18.33 -0.13 -7.39
N ARG A 95 17.18 -0.79 -7.22
CA ARG A 95 16.78 -1.97 -8.03
C ARG A 95 15.62 -1.64 -8.95
N THR A 96 15.50 -2.43 -10.01
CA THR A 96 14.27 -2.53 -10.81
C THR A 96 13.19 -3.31 -10.04
N PRO A 97 11.90 -3.11 -10.36
CA PRO A 97 10.83 -3.95 -9.81
C PRO A 97 11.07 -5.44 -10.03
N GLU A 98 11.55 -5.84 -11.20
CA GLU A 98 11.82 -7.24 -11.53
C GLU A 98 12.90 -7.86 -10.64
N GLU A 99 13.97 -7.13 -10.34
CA GLU A 99 15.03 -7.57 -9.42
C GLU A 99 14.53 -7.65 -7.98
N ALA A 100 13.74 -6.66 -7.53
CA ALA A 100 13.17 -6.65 -6.19
C ALA A 100 12.16 -7.80 -6.00
N ALA A 101 11.36 -8.13 -7.02
CA ALA A 101 10.43 -9.26 -7.01
C ALA A 101 11.13 -10.59 -6.74
N GLN A 102 12.24 -10.84 -7.45
CA GLN A 102 13.03 -12.08 -7.30
C GLN A 102 13.64 -12.24 -5.90
N LEU A 103 13.84 -11.15 -5.17
CA LEU A 103 14.40 -11.17 -3.81
C LEU A 103 13.32 -11.26 -2.73
N LEU A 104 12.13 -10.73 -3.01
CA LEU A 104 11.05 -10.60 -2.03
C LEU A 104 10.40 -11.95 -1.69
N SER A 105 9.90 -12.65 -2.71
CA SER A 105 9.22 -13.92 -2.53
C SER A 105 9.16 -14.70 -3.85
N ASP A 106 8.70 -15.95 -3.76
CA ASP A 106 8.41 -16.77 -4.95
C ASP A 106 7.16 -16.27 -5.72
N ARG A 107 6.48 -15.23 -5.22
CA ARG A 107 5.29 -14.67 -5.86
C ARG A 107 5.68 -13.88 -7.11
N PRO A 108 5.07 -14.17 -8.27
CA PRO A 108 5.24 -13.38 -9.48
C PRO A 108 4.93 -11.88 -9.31
N LEU A 109 5.66 -11.03 -10.04
CA LEU A 109 5.49 -9.57 -9.99
C LEU A 109 4.09 -9.12 -10.44
N ASP A 110 3.51 -9.79 -11.44
CA ASP A 110 2.18 -9.50 -11.97
C ASP A 110 1.09 -9.65 -10.89
N GLU A 111 1.17 -10.64 -10.01
CA GLU A 111 0.23 -10.79 -8.90
C GLU A 111 0.31 -9.62 -7.89
N TRP A 112 1.51 -9.04 -7.69
CA TRP A 112 1.68 -7.82 -6.90
C TRP A 112 1.15 -6.57 -7.63
N VAL A 113 1.34 -6.51 -8.94
CA VAL A 113 0.80 -5.46 -9.80
C VAL A 113 -0.74 -5.46 -9.76
N GLU A 114 -1.39 -6.62 -9.79
CA GLU A 114 -2.85 -6.74 -9.66
C GLU A 114 -3.37 -6.11 -8.35
N LEU A 115 -2.72 -6.42 -7.22
CA LEU A 115 -3.07 -5.81 -5.93
C LEU A 115 -2.85 -4.29 -5.96
N ALA A 116 -1.72 -3.84 -6.53
CA ALA A 116 -1.37 -2.44 -6.63
C ALA A 116 -2.31 -1.64 -7.56
N GLN A 117 -2.81 -2.24 -8.63
CA GLN A 117 -3.80 -1.64 -9.53
C GLN A 117 -5.10 -1.35 -8.77
N ALA A 118 -5.66 -2.36 -8.11
CA ALA A 118 -6.89 -2.21 -7.33
C ALA A 118 -6.74 -1.23 -6.15
N TYR A 119 -5.53 -1.14 -5.57
CA TYR A 119 -5.20 -0.15 -4.56
C TYR A 119 -5.18 1.26 -5.17
N ARG A 120 -4.44 1.45 -6.25
CA ARG A 120 -4.26 2.75 -6.91
C ARG A 120 -5.58 3.33 -7.39
N GLU A 121 -6.40 2.54 -8.06
CA GLU A 121 -7.71 2.98 -8.57
C GLU A 121 -8.59 3.54 -7.44
N CYS A 122 -8.64 2.85 -6.29
CA CYS A 122 -9.41 3.31 -5.14
C CYS A 122 -8.81 4.56 -4.50
N LEU A 123 -7.47 4.66 -4.44
CA LEU A 123 -6.81 5.85 -3.92
C LEU A 123 -7.07 7.08 -4.80
N ASP A 124 -6.95 6.93 -6.12
CA ASP A 124 -7.20 8.00 -7.09
C ASP A 124 -8.63 8.54 -6.94
N GLU A 125 -9.62 7.67 -6.71
CA GLU A 125 -10.99 8.08 -6.42
C GLU A 125 -11.12 8.87 -5.10
N ILE A 126 -10.43 8.45 -4.03
CA ILE A 126 -10.46 9.13 -2.74
C ILE A 126 -9.84 10.52 -2.84
N VAL A 127 -8.69 10.63 -3.49
CA VAL A 127 -7.99 11.91 -3.70
C VAL A 127 -8.83 12.84 -4.56
N ALA A 128 -9.38 12.35 -5.68
CA ALA A 128 -10.23 13.15 -6.55
C ALA A 128 -11.47 13.70 -5.82
N ARG A 129 -12.12 12.90 -4.97
CA ARG A 129 -13.28 13.35 -4.17
C ARG A 129 -12.91 14.50 -3.23
N ARG A 130 -11.79 14.40 -2.51
CA ARG A 130 -11.32 15.47 -1.61
C ARG A 130 -11.05 16.77 -2.35
N GLU A 131 -10.39 16.70 -3.50
CA GLU A 131 -10.17 17.90 -4.31
C GLU A 131 -11.46 18.56 -4.80
N THR A 132 -12.51 17.78 -5.06
CA THR A 132 -13.82 18.35 -5.45
C THR A 132 -14.54 19.01 -4.27
N GLU A 133 -14.42 18.44 -3.06
CA GLU A 133 -15.01 18.98 -1.84
C GLU A 133 -14.31 20.26 -1.39
N ASP A 134 -12.98 20.31 -1.44
CA ASP A 134 -12.20 21.51 -1.09
C ASP A 134 -12.42 22.69 -2.05
N ARG A 135 -12.86 22.42 -3.29
CA ARG A 135 -13.17 23.44 -4.30
C ARG A 135 -14.58 24.02 -4.20
N GLN A 136 -15.46 23.50 -3.35
CA GLN A 136 -16.75 24.14 -3.05
C GLN A 136 -16.60 25.08 -1.84
N PRO A 137 -16.47 26.41 -2.01
CA PRO A 137 -16.58 27.31 -0.88
C PRO A 137 -17.98 27.15 -0.30
N GLY A 138 -18.06 26.89 1.00
CA GLY A 138 -19.34 26.76 1.71
C GLY A 138 -20.26 27.90 1.30
N ASN A 139 -21.48 27.54 0.87
CA ASN A 139 -22.55 28.50 0.64
C ASN A 139 -22.76 29.24 1.98
N GLY A 140 -22.11 30.40 2.09
CA GLY A 140 -22.31 31.35 3.17
C GLY A 140 -23.77 31.77 3.13
N ASN A 141 -24.55 31.15 3.99
CA ASN A 141 -25.92 31.55 4.25
C ASN A 141 -25.86 32.82 5.10
N ASP A 142 -25.60 33.96 4.46
CA ASP A 142 -25.86 35.28 5.05
C ASP A 142 -27.37 35.51 5.01
N SER A 143 -27.98 35.54 6.19
CA SER A 143 -29.33 36.08 6.44
C SER A 143 -29.27 36.97 7.66
#